data_AF-A0A5C3MX89-F1
#
_entry.id   AF-A0A5C3MX89-F1
#
_cell.length_a   1.000
_cell.length_b   1.000
_cell.length_c   1.000
_cell.angle_alpha   90.00
_cell.angle_beta   90.00
_cell.angle_gamma   90.00
#
_symmetry.space_group_name_H-M   'P 1'
#
loop_
_entity.id
_entity.type
_entity.pdbx_description
1 polymer ?
#
loop_
_entity_poly.entity_id
_entity_poly.type
_entity_poly.pdbx_seq_one_letter_code
_entity_poly.pdbx_strand_id
1 'polypeptide(L)'
;MSVRSLSKWESSNSRSGVHFLDIAAPLGDSEEPPVLAMAVFPEDNVFGHVVNGERNKMEVFIENTSDKNVTLLSIAGSVHHAETNALIKNTSALTYGVKLLEGTKIQLPYTFYSEFKPGDLKLNIWLEHIADDKVYRVTAYDSIVTVVEPEMSWFDLKMLSTYAMVAGILGAVGWFAYQTYAPAPKKARKPRGEAISAPVGTVTATGAGGYQEEWIPEHHLKKSKSRKGGAASSGDELSGGETSGTEGRRRKGRK
;
A
#
# COMPACT_ATOMS: atom_id res chain seq x y z
N MET A 1 60.63 -43.84 79.37
CA MET A 1 59.39 -44.60 79.66
C MET A 1 58.19 -43.72 79.29
N SER A 2 57.07 -44.32 78.90
CA SER A 2 55.80 -43.71 78.47
C SER A 2 55.73 -43.45 76.96
N VAL A 3 55.25 -44.37 76.11
CA VAL A 3 53.88 -44.94 75.91
C VAL A 3 53.20 -44.27 74.70
N ARG A 4 52.82 -45.15 73.76
CA ARG A 4 52.02 -44.89 72.56
C ARG A 4 50.60 -44.41 72.93
N SER A 5 50.02 -43.54 72.10
CA SER A 5 48.56 -43.48 71.87
C SER A 5 48.35 -42.90 70.47
N LEU A 6 48.07 -43.72 69.46
CA LEU A 6 46.73 -44.14 69.02
C LEU A 6 45.87 -43.00 68.46
N SER A 7 45.66 -43.14 67.15
CA SER A 7 44.57 -42.66 66.30
C SER A 7 43.21 -42.59 67.01
N LYS A 8 42.31 -41.71 66.53
CA LYS A 8 41.03 -42.07 65.86
C LYS A 8 40.06 -40.86 65.72
N TRP A 9 39.77 -40.49 64.47
CA TRP A 9 38.47 -40.11 63.86
C TRP A 9 37.87 -38.69 63.94
N GLU A 10 37.70 -38.13 62.73
CA GLU A 10 36.45 -37.66 62.09
C GLU A 10 35.43 -36.82 62.89
N SER A 11 35.27 -35.55 62.49
CA SER A 11 33.95 -35.05 62.11
C SER A 11 34.07 -33.95 61.05
N SER A 12 33.52 -34.25 59.87
CA SER A 12 33.11 -33.32 58.84
C SER A 12 32.35 -32.12 59.41
N ASN A 13 32.73 -30.90 58.99
CA ASN A 13 31.72 -29.86 58.79
C ASN A 13 32.06 -29.06 57.54
N SER A 14 31.39 -29.44 56.46
CA SER A 14 31.25 -28.68 55.22
C SER A 14 30.63 -27.31 55.52
N ARG A 15 31.36 -26.25 55.19
CA ARG A 15 30.76 -24.97 54.80
C ARG A 15 31.51 -24.43 53.59
N SER A 16 31.01 -24.85 52.44
CA SER A 16 31.09 -24.12 51.19
C SER A 16 30.56 -22.69 51.41
N GLY A 17 31.41 -21.72 51.11
CA GLY A 17 31.11 -20.30 51.23
C GLY A 17 31.86 -19.51 50.17
N VAL A 18 31.40 -19.67 48.93
CA VAL A 18 31.42 -18.73 47.80
C VAL A 18 32.59 -17.74 47.76
N HIS A 19 33.59 -18.05 46.94
CA HIS A 19 34.49 -17.04 46.40
C HIS A 19 33.66 -16.09 45.52
N PHE A 20 33.32 -14.93 46.06
CA PHE A 20 32.91 -13.77 45.27
C PHE A 20 34.14 -13.36 44.47
N LEU A 21 34.21 -13.81 43.21
CA LEU A 21 35.17 -13.27 42.27
C LEU A 21 34.70 -11.84 41.98
N ASP A 22 35.38 -10.87 42.60
CA ASP A 22 35.37 -9.49 42.16
C ASP A 22 35.82 -9.47 40.70
N ILE A 23 34.87 -9.39 39.78
CA ILE A 23 35.12 -8.99 38.40
C ILE A 23 35.31 -7.48 38.45
N ALA A 24 36.49 -7.07 38.91
CA ALA A 24 37.00 -5.74 38.61
C ALA A 24 37.23 -5.71 37.10
N ALA A 25 36.34 -5.03 36.38
CA ALA A 25 36.64 -4.59 35.02
C ALA A 25 37.98 -3.83 35.06
N PRO A 26 38.91 -4.05 34.11
CA PRO A 26 40.10 -3.23 34.06
C PRO A 26 39.67 -1.78 33.86
N LEU A 27 39.96 -0.94 34.86
CA LEU A 27 40.01 0.51 34.72
C LEU A 27 41.10 0.80 33.67
N GLY A 28 40.72 0.78 32.40
CA GLY A 28 41.47 1.49 31.39
C GLY A 28 41.32 2.96 31.70
N ASP A 29 42.42 3.71 31.70
CA ASP A 29 42.39 5.16 31.55
C ASP A 29 41.60 5.46 30.27
N SER A 30 40.30 5.71 30.40
CA SER A 30 39.51 6.17 29.27
C SER A 30 39.88 7.63 29.05
N GLU A 31 40.80 7.90 28.12
CA GLU A 31 40.98 9.22 27.49
C GLU A 31 39.72 9.69 26.72
N GLU A 32 38.57 9.05 26.93
CA GLU A 32 37.28 9.43 26.37
C GLU A 32 36.67 10.51 27.28
N PRO A 33 36.38 11.71 26.75
CA PRO A 33 35.64 12.72 27.47
C PRO A 33 34.30 12.08 27.87
N PRO A 34 33.97 12.09 29.18
CA PRO A 34 32.75 11.45 29.62
C PRO A 34 31.58 12.31 29.13
N VAL A 35 30.96 11.87 28.04
CA VAL A 35 29.67 12.35 27.56
C VAL A 35 28.72 11.19 27.71
N LEU A 36 27.65 11.40 28.48
CA LEU A 36 26.61 10.41 28.65
C LEU A 36 25.54 10.61 27.58
N ALA A 37 25.12 9.51 26.97
CA ALA A 37 24.14 9.50 25.90
C ALA A 37 23.11 8.41 26.15
N MET A 38 21.83 8.73 25.97
CA MET A 38 20.75 7.77 26.06
C MET A 38 19.68 8.12 25.05
N ALA A 39 19.30 7.18 24.18
CA ALA A 39 18.16 7.36 23.28
C ALA A 39 16.96 6.53 23.74
N VAL A 40 15.77 7.10 23.62
CA VAL A 40 14.51 6.46 24.03
C VAL A 40 13.47 6.67 22.94
N PHE A 41 12.59 5.68 22.74
CA PHE A 41 11.41 5.88 21.92
C PHE A 41 10.42 6.84 22.60
N PRO A 42 9.71 7.67 21.84
CA PRO A 42 8.70 8.56 22.39
C PRO A 42 7.54 7.77 23.02
N GLU A 43 6.80 8.42 23.93
CA GLU A 43 5.72 7.78 24.71
C GLU A 43 4.56 7.23 23.86
N ASP A 44 4.38 7.73 22.64
CA ASP A 44 3.41 7.22 21.67
C ASP A 44 3.80 5.86 21.08
N ASN A 45 5.08 5.46 21.20
CA ASN A 45 5.60 4.18 20.78
C ASN A 45 6.07 3.33 21.99
N VAL A 46 5.10 2.92 22.80
CA VAL A 46 5.33 2.13 24.04
C VAL A 46 6.03 0.79 23.81
N PHE A 47 5.92 0.23 22.60
CA PHE A 47 6.53 -1.06 22.25
C PHE A 47 7.92 -0.93 21.61
N GLY A 48 8.37 0.29 21.33
CA GLY A 48 9.64 0.54 20.63
C GLY A 48 9.68 -0.10 19.24
N HIS A 49 8.54 -0.16 18.57
CA HIS A 49 8.43 -0.72 17.23
C HIS A 49 9.05 0.22 16.20
N VAL A 50 9.74 -0.37 15.23
CA VAL A 50 10.27 0.35 14.08
C VAL A 50 9.34 0.07 12.91
N VAL A 51 8.59 1.07 12.46
CA VAL A 51 7.57 0.93 11.42
C VAL A 51 8.20 1.19 10.06
N ASN A 52 8.10 0.23 9.14
CA ASN A 52 8.58 0.37 7.77
C ASN A 52 7.82 1.45 7.00
N GLY A 53 8.51 2.15 6.09
CA GLY A 53 7.92 3.22 5.28
C GLY A 53 7.60 4.51 6.04
N GLU A 54 7.73 4.51 7.37
CA GLU A 54 7.46 5.66 8.22
C GLU A 54 8.73 6.30 8.80
N ARG A 55 8.57 7.55 9.26
CA ARG A 55 9.61 8.27 9.98
C ARG A 55 9.60 7.85 11.45
N ASN A 56 10.46 6.91 11.79
CA ASN A 56 10.69 6.49 13.16
C ASN A 56 11.43 7.60 13.93
N LYS A 57 10.96 7.90 15.14
CA LYS A 57 11.51 8.98 15.98
C LYS A 57 12.06 8.39 17.27
N MET A 58 13.14 8.97 17.76
CA MET A 58 13.73 8.72 19.06
C MET A 58 14.17 10.05 19.66
N GLU A 59 14.16 10.15 20.98
CA GLU A 59 14.69 11.28 21.71
C GLU A 59 16.04 10.90 22.30
N VAL A 60 17.07 11.68 22.00
CA VAL A 60 18.43 11.45 22.46
C VAL A 60 18.75 12.47 23.56
N PHE A 61 18.92 11.97 24.77
CA PHE A 61 19.38 12.71 25.93
C PHE A 61 20.90 12.67 25.97
N ILE A 62 21.52 13.85 26.05
CA ILE A 62 22.96 14.02 26.02
C ILE A 62 23.35 14.88 27.21
N GLU A 63 24.33 14.41 27.98
CA GLU A 63 24.88 15.13 29.11
C GLU A 63 26.41 15.18 29.00
N ASN A 64 26.95 16.38 29.01
CA ASN A 64 28.39 16.57 29.08
C ASN A 64 28.84 16.50 30.54
N THR A 65 29.41 15.36 30.96
CA THR A 65 29.97 15.19 32.32
C THR A 65 31.48 15.46 32.37
N SER A 66 32.08 15.91 31.27
CA SER A 66 33.48 16.33 31.24
C SER A 66 33.66 17.72 31.85
N ASP A 67 34.88 18.00 32.30
CA ASP A 67 35.36 19.30 32.81
C ASP A 67 35.67 20.30 31.68
N LYS A 68 35.29 19.97 30.43
CA LYS A 68 35.61 20.73 29.23
C LYS A 68 34.37 20.96 28.37
N ASN A 69 34.47 21.96 27.50
CA ASN A 69 33.46 22.19 26.47
C ASN A 69 33.66 21.20 25.31
N VAL A 70 32.62 20.46 24.97
CA VAL A 70 32.63 19.50 23.85
C VAL A 70 31.74 20.00 22.72
N THR A 71 32.04 19.63 21.48
CA THR A 71 31.20 19.96 20.33
C THR A 71 30.53 18.70 19.80
N LEU A 72 29.21 18.62 19.86
CA LEU A 72 28.44 17.56 19.26
C LEU A 72 28.49 17.68 17.73
N LEU A 73 29.05 16.68 17.08
CA LEU A 73 29.21 16.64 15.63
C LEU A 73 27.95 16.06 14.99
N SER A 74 27.64 14.80 15.31
CA SER A 74 26.57 14.06 14.65
C SER A 74 25.90 13.03 15.56
N ILE A 75 24.70 12.63 15.17
CA ILE A 75 24.02 11.42 15.68
C ILE A 75 23.75 10.53 14.47
N ALA A 76 24.15 9.28 14.57
CA ALA A 76 23.99 8.28 13.52
C ALA A 76 23.68 6.92 14.14
N GLY A 77 23.41 5.93 13.30
CA GLY A 77 23.09 4.59 13.75
C GLY A 77 23.28 3.54 12.67
N SER A 78 23.06 2.30 13.07
CA SER A 78 23.09 1.15 12.20
C SER A 78 22.13 0.08 12.68
N VAL A 79 21.65 -0.69 11.72
CA VAL A 79 20.78 -1.83 11.92
C VAL A 79 21.56 -3.10 11.57
N HIS A 80 21.49 -4.06 12.46
CA HIS A 80 22.21 -5.33 12.39
C HIS A 80 21.23 -6.49 12.50
N HIS A 81 21.65 -7.65 12.00
CA HIS A 81 20.97 -8.90 12.33
C HIS A 81 21.07 -9.18 13.84
N ALA A 82 19.95 -9.51 14.47
CA ALA A 82 19.88 -9.72 15.92
C ALA A 82 20.83 -10.85 16.40
N GLU A 83 20.89 -11.97 15.67
CA GLU A 83 21.70 -13.13 16.07
C GLU A 83 23.16 -13.01 15.65
N THR A 84 23.41 -12.66 14.38
CA THR A 84 24.76 -12.69 13.81
C THR A 84 25.52 -11.38 13.98
N ASN A 85 24.87 -10.32 14.44
CA ASN A 85 25.39 -8.94 14.48
C ASN A 85 25.90 -8.41 13.12
N ALA A 86 25.59 -9.11 12.02
CA ALA A 86 25.98 -8.68 10.69
C ALA A 86 25.29 -7.36 10.34
N LEU A 87 26.06 -6.37 9.88
CA LEU A 87 25.55 -5.07 9.46
C LEU A 87 24.59 -5.25 8.28
N ILE A 88 23.37 -4.74 8.43
CA ILE A 88 22.37 -4.71 7.37
C ILE A 88 22.43 -3.36 6.65
N LYS A 89 22.30 -2.27 7.40
CA LYS A 89 22.24 -0.91 6.84
C LYS A 89 22.53 0.14 7.90
N ASN A 90 23.21 1.21 7.51
CA ASN A 90 23.33 2.41 8.35
C ASN A 90 22.05 3.25 8.30
N THR A 91 21.67 3.83 9.43
CA THR A 91 20.54 4.76 9.51
C THR A 91 21.00 6.17 9.07
N SER A 92 20.05 7.12 9.05
CA SER A 92 20.34 8.51 8.68
C SER A 92 21.29 9.16 9.68
N ALA A 93 22.33 9.85 9.21
CA ALA A 93 23.19 10.66 10.07
C ALA A 93 22.67 12.11 10.10
N LEU A 94 22.54 12.69 11.30
CA LEU A 94 22.15 14.08 11.53
C LEU A 94 23.32 14.84 12.12
N THR A 95 23.73 15.93 11.47
CA THR A 95 24.81 16.81 11.94
C THR A 95 24.22 17.98 12.72
N TYR A 96 24.76 18.28 13.90
CA TYR A 96 24.27 19.33 14.78
C TYR A 96 25.23 20.51 14.89
N GLY A 97 26.53 20.26 15.10
CA GLY A 97 27.53 21.31 15.31
C GLY A 97 27.27 22.13 16.59
N VAL A 98 26.66 21.53 17.61
CA VAL A 98 26.24 22.22 18.84
C VAL A 98 27.34 22.13 19.89
N LYS A 99 27.71 23.26 20.49
CA LYS A 99 28.65 23.29 21.62
C LYS A 99 27.91 23.00 22.92
N LEU A 100 28.41 22.02 23.66
CA LEU A 100 27.93 21.63 24.98
C LEU A 100 28.93 22.13 26.02
N LEU A 101 28.48 22.98 26.94
CA LEU A 101 29.30 23.41 28.06
C LEU A 101 29.39 22.26 29.08
N GLU A 102 30.36 22.34 29.99
CA GLU A 102 30.44 21.45 31.16
C GLU A 102 29.10 21.37 31.89
N GLY A 103 28.71 20.15 32.29
CA GLY A 103 27.48 19.87 33.03
C GLY A 103 26.17 20.10 32.26
N THR A 104 26.24 20.46 30.97
CA THR A 104 25.05 20.77 30.18
C THR A 104 24.31 19.50 29.78
N LYS A 105 22.99 19.50 30.01
CA LYS A 105 22.06 18.47 29.54
C LYS A 105 21.22 19.02 28.40
N ILE A 106 21.12 18.28 27.31
CA ILE A 106 20.25 18.60 26.18
C ILE A 106 19.48 17.37 25.72
N GLN A 107 18.40 17.60 25.00
CA GLN A 107 17.58 16.58 24.38
C GLN A 107 17.43 16.92 22.89
N LEU A 108 17.75 15.97 22.02
CA LEU A 108 17.69 16.15 20.57
C LEU A 108 16.82 15.08 19.90
N PRO A 109 15.93 15.47 18.97
CA PRO A 109 15.15 14.51 18.22
C PRO A 109 16.02 13.85 17.14
N TYR A 110 16.02 12.52 17.13
CA TYR A 110 16.65 11.72 16.09
C TYR A 110 15.57 10.99 15.29
N THR A 111 15.66 11.03 13.96
CA THR A 111 14.68 10.35 13.10
C THR A 111 15.35 9.56 11.99
N PHE A 112 14.82 8.38 11.70
CA PHE A 112 15.32 7.50 10.65
C PHE A 112 14.16 6.76 9.96
N TYR A 113 14.44 6.19 8.79
CA TYR A 113 13.51 5.37 8.02
C TYR A 113 13.99 3.92 8.00
N SER A 114 13.05 2.98 8.01
CA SER A 114 13.31 1.55 7.88
C SER A 114 12.59 0.98 6.65
N GLU A 115 13.27 0.06 5.98
CA GLU A 115 12.77 -0.67 4.81
C GLU A 115 13.36 -2.09 4.88
N PHE A 116 13.02 -2.81 5.95
CA PHE A 116 13.57 -4.15 6.21
C PHE A 116 12.47 -5.21 6.19
N LYS A 117 12.83 -6.49 6.18
CA LYS A 117 11.82 -7.52 6.41
C LYS A 117 11.30 -7.40 7.85
N PRO A 118 9.99 -7.53 8.09
CA PRO A 118 9.45 -7.54 9.44
C PRO A 118 10.08 -8.62 10.32
N GLY A 119 10.30 -8.30 11.58
CA GLY A 119 10.97 -9.16 12.56
C GLY A 119 11.98 -8.41 13.42
N ASP A 120 12.75 -9.16 14.21
CA ASP A 120 13.65 -8.59 15.20
C ASP A 120 15.03 -8.26 14.60
N LEU A 121 15.44 -7.01 14.75
CA LEU A 121 16.73 -6.50 14.33
C LEU A 121 17.41 -5.77 15.48
N LYS A 122 18.74 -5.76 15.49
CA LYS A 122 19.50 -5.00 16.48
C LYS A 122 19.70 -3.57 15.96
N LEU A 123 19.24 -2.59 16.73
CA LEU A 123 19.43 -1.16 16.45
C LEU A 123 20.53 -0.62 17.36
N ASN A 124 21.55 -0.02 16.74
CA ASN A 124 22.62 0.67 17.42
C ASN A 124 22.61 2.16 17.02
N ILE A 125 22.47 3.06 17.99
CA ILE A 125 22.56 4.52 17.78
C ILE A 125 23.76 5.03 18.54
N TRP A 126 24.57 5.86 17.90
CA TRP A 126 25.71 6.53 18.51
C TRP A 126 25.72 8.02 18.17
N LEU A 127 26.43 8.77 19.00
CA LEU A 127 26.79 10.14 18.72
C LEU A 127 28.29 10.28 18.57
N GLU A 128 28.69 11.27 17.79
CA GLU A 128 30.08 11.67 17.63
C GLU A 128 30.24 13.08 18.16
N HIS A 129 31.27 13.29 18.98
CA HIS A 129 31.61 14.60 19.52
C HIS A 129 33.11 14.86 19.41
N ILE A 130 33.47 16.14 19.40
CA ILE A 130 34.86 16.60 19.38
C ILE A 130 35.21 17.17 20.75
N ALA A 131 36.33 16.71 21.29
CA ALA A 131 36.99 17.28 22.46
C ALA A 131 38.52 17.23 22.24
N ASP A 132 39.23 18.29 22.63
CA ASP A 132 40.71 18.38 22.46
C ASP A 132 41.19 17.99 21.04
N ASP A 133 40.46 18.44 20.00
CA ASP A 133 40.71 18.14 18.58
C ASP A 133 40.66 16.65 18.19
N LYS A 134 40.15 15.78 19.06
CA LYS A 134 39.90 14.36 18.81
C LYS A 134 38.39 14.11 18.69
N VAL A 135 38.03 13.19 17.78
CA VAL A 135 36.64 12.73 17.62
C VAL A 135 36.42 11.50 18.47
N TYR A 136 35.38 11.53 19.29
CA TYR A 136 34.96 10.44 20.16
C TYR A 136 33.56 9.99 19.80
N ARG A 137 33.29 8.70 19.97
CA ARG A 137 32.01 8.08 19.66
C ARG A 137 31.41 7.45 20.91
N VAL A 138 30.18 7.83 21.23
CA VAL A 138 29.46 7.33 22.40
C VAL A 138 28.17 6.65 21.94
N THR A 139 27.94 5.42 22.39
CA THR A 139 26.70 4.70 22.11
C THR A 139 25.56 5.26 22.95
N ALA A 140 24.46 5.65 22.30
CA ALA A 140 23.25 6.16 22.95
C ALA A 140 22.15 5.08 23.07
N TYR A 141 22.15 4.09 22.18
CA TYR A 141 21.19 3.00 22.20
C TYR A 141 21.82 1.75 21.61
N ASP A 142 21.66 0.61 22.28
CA ASP A 142 22.06 -0.70 21.75
C ASP A 142 21.08 -1.77 22.22
N SER A 143 20.07 -2.07 21.40
CA SER A 143 19.05 -3.07 21.75
C SER A 143 18.39 -3.69 20.52
N ILE A 144 17.69 -4.80 20.74
CA ILE A 144 16.86 -5.44 19.73
C ILE A 144 15.52 -4.69 19.65
N VAL A 145 15.10 -4.39 18.43
CA VAL A 145 13.84 -3.73 18.10
C VAL A 145 13.08 -4.59 17.10
N THR A 146 11.76 -4.60 17.22
CA THR A 146 10.89 -5.31 16.28
C THR A 146 10.49 -4.36 15.15
N VAL A 147 10.82 -4.76 13.92
CA VAL A 147 10.39 -4.08 12.71
C VAL A 147 9.01 -4.59 12.31
N VAL A 148 8.07 -3.67 12.12
CA VAL A 148 6.68 -3.96 11.77
C VAL A 148 6.28 -3.22 10.49
N GLU A 149 5.30 -3.79 9.77
CA GLU A 149 4.65 -3.07 8.68
C GLU A 149 3.64 -2.06 9.25
N PRO A 150 3.42 -0.94 8.55
CA PRO A 150 2.43 0.04 8.97
C PRO A 150 1.02 -0.56 8.91
N GLU A 151 0.14 -0.06 9.77
CA GLU A 151 -1.25 -0.50 9.78
C GLU A 151 -1.96 -0.11 8.47
N MET A 152 -2.64 -1.07 7.84
CA MET A 152 -3.43 -0.77 6.65
C MET A 152 -4.63 0.10 7.02
N SER A 153 -4.61 1.37 6.59
CA SER A 153 -5.74 2.28 6.72
C SER A 153 -6.80 2.00 5.65
N TRP A 154 -7.84 1.26 6.04
CA TRP A 154 -9.00 0.95 5.18
C TRP A 154 -9.95 2.14 5.02
N PHE A 155 -9.91 3.12 5.94
CA PHE A 155 -10.79 4.30 5.97
C PHE A 155 -10.03 5.61 5.70
N ASP A 156 -9.16 5.60 4.70
CA ASP A 156 -8.56 6.81 4.17
C ASP A 156 -9.51 7.49 3.15
N LEU A 157 -10.16 8.58 3.56
CA LEU A 157 -11.06 9.37 2.69
C LEU A 157 -10.39 9.86 1.41
N LYS A 158 -9.07 10.11 1.42
CA LYS A 158 -8.33 10.54 0.23
C LYS A 158 -8.25 9.39 -0.79
N MET A 159 -7.92 8.18 -0.34
CA MET A 159 -7.89 7.00 -1.18
C MET A 159 -9.29 6.58 -1.64
N LEU A 160 -10.26 6.56 -0.72
CA LEU A 160 -11.65 6.22 -1.01
C LEU A 160 -12.28 7.19 -2.01
N SER A 161 -12.06 8.50 -1.87
CA SER A 161 -12.57 9.49 -2.83
C SER A 161 -11.95 9.33 -4.22
N THR A 162 -10.65 9.02 -4.29
CA THR A 162 -9.97 8.72 -5.55
C THR A 162 -10.60 7.50 -6.24
N TYR A 163 -10.80 6.41 -5.51
CA TYR A 163 -11.46 5.22 -6.04
C TYR A 163 -12.93 5.46 -6.40
N ALA A 164 -13.67 6.21 -5.59
CA ALA A 164 -15.05 6.59 -5.90
C ALA A 164 -15.13 7.44 -7.17
N MET A 165 -14.18 8.35 -7.39
CA MET A 165 -14.10 9.15 -8.62
C MET A 165 -13.80 8.27 -9.84
N VAL A 166 -12.80 7.39 -9.75
CA VAL A 166 -12.46 6.45 -10.83
C VAL A 166 -13.63 5.52 -11.13
N ALA A 167 -14.25 4.94 -10.11
CA ALA A 167 -15.44 4.10 -10.24
C ALA A 167 -16.63 4.89 -10.81
N GLY A 168 -16.79 6.16 -10.44
CA GLY A 168 -17.81 7.06 -10.98
C GLY A 168 -17.61 7.34 -12.47
N ILE A 169 -16.37 7.60 -12.90
CA ILE A 169 -16.05 7.80 -14.32
C ILE A 169 -16.29 6.51 -15.12
N LEU A 170 -15.76 5.37 -14.65
CA LEU A 170 -15.95 4.08 -15.30
C LEU A 170 -17.44 3.68 -15.34
N GLY A 171 -18.17 3.94 -14.25
CA GLY A 171 -19.61 3.72 -14.15
C GLY A 171 -20.40 4.60 -15.12
N ALA A 172 -20.06 5.88 -15.24
CA ALA A 172 -20.71 6.79 -16.18
C ALA A 172 -20.45 6.36 -17.64
N VAL A 173 -19.21 6.01 -17.99
CA VAL A 173 -18.85 5.52 -19.32
C VAL A 173 -19.55 4.20 -19.62
N GLY A 174 -19.53 3.25 -18.69
CA GLY A 174 -20.20 1.96 -18.83
C GLY A 174 -21.71 2.09 -18.96
N TRP A 175 -22.33 2.98 -18.17
CA TRP A 175 -23.76 3.28 -18.27
C TRP A 175 -24.11 3.93 -19.61
N PHE A 176 -23.30 4.90 -20.07
CA PHE A 176 -23.50 5.54 -21.37
C PHE A 176 -23.37 4.54 -22.53
N ALA A 177 -22.36 3.66 -22.48
CA ALA A 177 -22.20 2.58 -23.46
C ALA A 177 -23.39 1.62 -23.44
N TYR A 178 -23.89 1.25 -22.25
CA TYR A 178 -25.11 0.43 -22.13
C TYR A 178 -26.31 1.11 -22.77
N GLN A 179 -26.57 2.40 -22.50
CA GLN A 179 -27.68 3.11 -23.12
C GLN A 179 -27.57 3.20 -24.66
N THR A 180 -26.34 3.29 -25.17
CA THR A 180 -26.10 3.45 -26.62
C THR A 180 -26.18 2.12 -27.37
N TYR A 181 -25.72 1.02 -26.77
CA TYR A 181 -25.52 -0.25 -27.46
C TYR A 181 -26.38 -1.41 -26.92
N ALA A 182 -27.09 -1.25 -25.79
CA ALA A 182 -27.94 -2.32 -25.29
C ALA A 182 -29.18 -2.52 -26.19
N PRO A 183 -29.50 -3.76 -26.59
CA PRO A 183 -30.67 -4.03 -27.41
C PRO A 183 -31.95 -3.68 -26.64
N ALA A 184 -32.88 -3.00 -27.31
CA ALA A 184 -34.17 -2.65 -26.71
C ALA A 184 -34.88 -3.91 -26.18
N PRO A 185 -35.44 -3.89 -24.96
CA PRO A 185 -36.16 -5.03 -24.42
C PRO A 185 -37.34 -5.33 -25.34
N LYS A 186 -37.35 -6.53 -25.93
CA LYS A 186 -38.43 -6.98 -26.81
C LYS A 186 -39.73 -6.98 -26.01
N LYS A 187 -40.58 -5.97 -26.22
CA LYS A 187 -41.95 -6.00 -25.70
C LYS A 187 -42.62 -7.24 -26.28
N ALA A 188 -42.95 -8.21 -25.43
CA ALA A 188 -43.80 -9.32 -25.80
C ALA A 188 -45.11 -8.72 -26.33
N ARG A 189 -45.36 -8.89 -27.64
CA ARG A 189 -46.66 -8.54 -28.22
C ARG A 189 -47.71 -9.34 -27.46
N LYS A 190 -48.55 -8.64 -26.69
CA LYS A 190 -49.77 -9.23 -26.14
C LYS A 190 -50.51 -9.89 -27.31
N PRO A 191 -50.83 -11.19 -27.27
CA PRO A 191 -51.59 -11.80 -28.34
C PRO A 191 -52.91 -11.03 -28.43
N ARG A 192 -53.12 -10.34 -29.55
CA ARG A 192 -54.43 -9.79 -29.89
C ARG A 192 -55.29 -11.03 -30.08
N GLY A 193 -56.17 -11.30 -29.12
CA GLY A 193 -57.14 -12.38 -29.20
C GLY A 193 -57.98 -12.15 -30.44
N GLU A 194 -57.62 -12.84 -31.52
CA GLU A 194 -58.40 -12.91 -32.74
C GLU A 194 -59.57 -13.84 -32.41
N ALA A 195 -60.76 -13.24 -32.25
CA ALA A 195 -61.98 -13.99 -32.06
C ALA A 195 -62.24 -14.77 -33.35
N ILE A 196 -61.75 -16.01 -33.40
CA ILE A 196 -62.11 -16.98 -34.43
C ILE A 196 -63.61 -17.19 -34.30
N SER A 197 -64.35 -16.55 -35.20
CA SER A 197 -65.77 -16.80 -35.38
C SER A 197 -65.90 -18.26 -35.80
N ALA A 198 -66.58 -19.07 -34.98
CA ALA A 198 -66.86 -20.46 -35.31
C ALA A 198 -67.56 -20.54 -36.67
N PRO A 199 -67.15 -21.43 -37.60
CA PRO A 199 -67.89 -21.61 -38.84
C PRO A 199 -69.23 -22.27 -38.54
N VAL A 200 -70.30 -21.49 -38.58
CA VAL A 200 -71.66 -22.01 -38.80
C VAL A 200 -71.78 -22.28 -40.30
N GLY A 201 -71.77 -23.55 -40.68
CA GLY A 201 -72.11 -23.96 -42.04
C GLY A 201 -71.35 -25.21 -42.48
N THR A 202 -72.04 -26.35 -42.46
CA THR A 202 -71.69 -27.55 -43.21
C THR A 202 -71.62 -27.21 -44.70
N VAL A 203 -70.41 -27.14 -45.28
CA VAL A 203 -70.24 -27.10 -46.73
C VAL A 203 -69.65 -28.43 -47.18
N THR A 204 -70.50 -29.18 -47.85
CA THR A 204 -70.26 -30.42 -48.57
C THR A 204 -69.10 -30.25 -49.55
N ALA A 205 -68.05 -31.06 -49.38
CA ALA A 205 -66.96 -31.18 -50.35
C ALA A 205 -67.51 -31.82 -51.64
N THR A 206 -67.57 -31.04 -52.71
CA THR A 206 -67.87 -31.53 -54.06
C THR A 206 -66.99 -30.76 -55.05
N GLY A 207 -66.22 -31.49 -55.85
CA GLY A 207 -65.65 -30.97 -57.10
C GLY A 207 -64.20 -30.53 -57.03
N ALA A 208 -63.37 -31.30 -57.74
CA ALA A 208 -62.00 -30.96 -58.09
C ALA A 208 -61.91 -29.70 -58.97
N GLY A 209 -60.79 -28.97 -58.85
CA GLY A 209 -60.31 -28.07 -59.91
C GLY A 209 -60.07 -26.62 -59.47
N GLY A 210 -58.82 -26.17 -59.62
CA GLY A 210 -58.49 -24.75 -59.69
C GLY A 210 -57.96 -24.14 -58.39
N TYR A 211 -56.74 -24.51 -57.99
CA TYR A 211 -55.91 -23.59 -57.23
C TYR A 211 -55.79 -22.29 -58.03
N GLN A 212 -56.26 -21.16 -57.49
CA GLN A 212 -56.00 -19.85 -58.08
C GLN A 212 -54.58 -19.45 -57.71
N GLU A 213 -53.65 -19.51 -58.66
CA GLU A 213 -52.22 -19.17 -58.47
C GLU A 213 -51.95 -17.65 -58.46
N GLU A 214 -53.01 -16.84 -58.40
CA GLU A 214 -53.01 -15.38 -58.54
C GLU A 214 -52.44 -14.64 -57.31
N TRP A 215 -52.26 -15.35 -56.19
CA TRP A 215 -51.75 -14.80 -54.93
C TRP A 215 -50.26 -15.08 -54.70
N ILE A 216 -49.59 -15.85 -55.56
CA ILE A 216 -48.16 -16.15 -55.40
C ILE A 216 -47.38 -14.98 -55.98
N PRO A 217 -46.63 -14.22 -55.15
CA PRO A 217 -45.84 -13.10 -55.64
C PRO A 217 -44.87 -13.57 -56.72
N GLU A 218 -44.85 -12.87 -57.87
CA GLU A 218 -44.14 -13.28 -59.09
C GLU A 218 -42.66 -13.64 -58.89
N HIS A 219 -42.06 -13.15 -57.80
CA HIS A 219 -40.65 -13.32 -57.47
C HIS A 219 -40.25 -14.73 -56.96
N HIS A 220 -41.20 -15.68 -56.86
CA HIS A 220 -40.94 -17.08 -56.49
C HIS A 220 -41.10 -18.10 -57.64
N LEU A 221 -41.55 -17.68 -58.85
CA LEU A 221 -41.56 -18.55 -60.03
C LEU A 221 -40.19 -18.51 -60.75
N LYS A 222 -39.42 -19.60 -60.63
CA LYS A 222 -38.15 -19.77 -61.37
C LYS A 222 -38.45 -20.09 -62.84
N LYS A 223 -38.25 -19.08 -63.70
CA LYS A 223 -38.57 -19.00 -65.14
C LYS A 223 -37.95 -20.10 -66.01
N SER A 224 -38.72 -20.63 -66.97
CA SER A 224 -38.19 -21.28 -68.18
C SER A 224 -38.41 -20.41 -69.43
N LYS A 225 -37.32 -19.76 -69.84
CA LYS A 225 -36.88 -19.34 -71.19
C LYS A 225 -37.92 -19.10 -72.32
N SER A 226 -38.00 -17.86 -72.80
CA SER A 226 -38.04 -17.54 -74.24
C SER A 226 -37.67 -16.06 -74.48
N ARG A 227 -36.88 -15.80 -75.52
CA ARG A 227 -36.18 -14.55 -75.87
C ARG A 227 -37.10 -13.46 -76.43
N LYS A 228 -36.77 -12.16 -76.22
CA LYS A 228 -36.40 -11.16 -77.28
C LYS A 228 -36.38 -9.70 -76.75
N GLY A 229 -35.25 -8.99 -76.99
CA GLY A 229 -35.02 -7.51 -76.94
C GLY A 229 -35.04 -6.86 -75.55
N GLY A 230 -34.02 -6.20 -74.98
CA GLY A 230 -33.10 -5.17 -75.53
C GLY A 230 -33.86 -3.84 -75.66
N ALA A 231 -33.56 -2.71 -75.00
CA ALA A 231 -32.40 -2.21 -74.27
C ALA A 231 -32.75 -0.88 -73.51
N ALA A 232 -31.75 -0.33 -72.80
CA ALA A 232 -31.62 1.03 -72.21
C ALA A 232 -32.28 1.25 -70.82
N SER A 233 -31.76 2.05 -69.86
CA SER A 233 -30.71 3.09 -69.86
C SER A 233 -30.26 3.32 -68.40
N SER A 234 -28.95 3.31 -68.12
CA SER A 234 -28.10 4.42 -67.62
C SER A 234 -28.58 5.18 -66.38
N GLY A 235 -27.76 5.16 -65.31
CA GLY A 235 -27.07 6.37 -64.84
C GLY A 235 -27.75 6.87 -63.57
N ASP A 236 -27.14 7.57 -62.63
CA ASP A 236 -25.81 8.16 -62.50
C ASP A 236 -25.66 8.44 -60.99
N GLU A 237 -24.44 8.65 -60.53
CA GLU A 237 -24.12 8.97 -59.14
C GLU A 237 -24.33 10.46 -58.84
N LEU A 238 -23.76 10.92 -57.71
CA LEU A 238 -23.48 12.31 -57.30
C LEU A 238 -24.49 12.88 -56.27
N SER A 239 -24.13 13.09 -55.00
CA SER A 239 -23.04 13.89 -54.39
C SER A 239 -23.30 15.40 -54.36
N GLY A 240 -22.94 16.01 -53.24
CA GLY A 240 -22.99 17.46 -52.97
C GLY A 240 -24.13 17.80 -52.00
N GLY A 241 -23.92 18.32 -50.79
CA GLY A 241 -22.89 19.26 -50.37
C GLY A 241 -23.45 20.68 -50.37
N GLU A 242 -23.32 21.34 -49.22
CA GLU A 242 -23.28 22.79 -48.94
C GLU A 242 -24.52 23.70 -48.74
N THR A 243 -24.27 24.73 -47.90
CA THR A 243 -25.02 25.95 -47.52
C THR A 243 -26.02 25.83 -46.36
N SER A 244 -25.84 26.48 -45.19
CA SER A 244 -25.79 27.92 -44.80
C SER A 244 -27.16 28.62 -44.81
N GLY A 245 -27.59 29.15 -43.66
CA GLY A 245 -28.68 30.16 -43.61
C GLY A 245 -29.56 30.19 -42.35
N THR A 246 -29.18 31.06 -41.41
CA THR A 246 -30.03 32.06 -40.70
C THR A 246 -31.31 31.69 -39.91
N GLU A 247 -31.28 32.13 -38.64
CA GLU A 247 -32.32 32.82 -37.84
C GLU A 247 -33.69 32.18 -37.53
N GLY A 248 -34.02 32.13 -36.22
CA GLY A 248 -35.35 31.76 -35.74
C GLY A 248 -35.55 31.95 -34.23
N ARG A 249 -35.60 33.20 -33.79
CA ARG A 249 -35.99 33.65 -32.44
C ARG A 249 -37.44 33.23 -32.10
N ARG A 250 -37.71 32.58 -30.95
CA ARG A 250 -38.86 32.91 -30.05
C ARG A 250 -38.88 32.17 -28.71
N ARG A 251 -39.17 32.96 -27.67
CA ARG A 251 -39.40 32.65 -26.24
C ARG A 251 -40.74 31.94 -25.98
N LYS A 252 -40.78 31.11 -24.93
CA LYS A 252 -41.78 31.06 -23.81
C LYS A 252 -41.43 29.81 -22.97
N GLY A 253 -41.23 29.81 -21.66
CA GLY A 253 -41.63 30.74 -20.62
C GLY A 253 -42.82 30.19 -19.83
N ARG A 254 -42.54 29.79 -18.58
CA ARG A 254 -43.45 29.52 -17.44
C ARG A 254 -44.21 28.18 -17.48
N LYS A 255 -44.37 27.48 -16.34
CA LYS A 255 -44.46 27.95 -14.95
C LYS A 255 -43.99 26.87 -13.99
#